data_AF-A0A7X4AR37-F1
#
_entry.id   AF-A0A7X4AR37-F1
#
_cell.length_a   1.000
_cell.length_b   1.000
_cell.length_c   1.000
_cell.angle_alpha   90.00
_cell.angle_beta   90.00
_cell.angle_gamma   90.00
#
_symmetry.space_group_name_H-M   'P 1'
#
loop_
_entity.id
_entity.type
_entity.pdbx_description
1 polymer ?
#
loop_
_entity_poly.entity_id
_entity_poly.type
_entity_poly.pdbx_seq_one_letter_code
_entity_poly.pdbx_strand_id
1 'polypeptide(L)'
;YIDESGNLDGERLVNFTHPDVIEIIIQRTIAIAKCGLYDGIWLDRWHPDFRGDLSHLVTPEDERNARLQILQGIRANVREDFLIIVNSRQEFPHFAPYINGVFIEAHEPNPVYTYKDLYRFENLIKWYESNLREPAFTLLWGQAAHKPPRSQRVMRLFTTLSLTHSNGYVSLSAEPHPLITYYYDFWDANLGRPVGGDETKAQLYENREGLFIREFTNGWAVYNRSGAAQEIELPQEVSGWSSGVKDKRRHTLADLDGEIYLKAETPPTADVNGDGIVNIQDLVIVANAFGEAAPDLNGDGVVNIQDLVIVANAL
;
A
#
# COMPACT_ATOMS: atom_id res chain seq x y z
N TYR A 1 -8.69 -6.60 -34.41
CA TYR A 1 -8.63 -6.05 -35.78
C TYR A 1 -7.73 -6.99 -36.59
N ILE A 2 -7.85 -7.04 -37.91
CA ILE A 2 -6.86 -7.74 -38.76
C ILE A 2 -6.12 -6.61 -39.47
N ASP A 3 -4.83 -6.50 -39.23
CA ASP A 3 -4.02 -5.47 -39.87
C ASP A 3 -3.88 -5.74 -41.39
N GLU A 4 -3.33 -4.76 -42.11
CA GLU A 4 -3.10 -4.85 -43.55
C GLU A 4 -2.14 -6.00 -43.95
N SER A 5 -1.48 -6.63 -42.97
CA SER A 5 -0.58 -7.79 -43.15
C SER A 5 -1.27 -9.13 -42.86
N GLY A 6 -2.57 -9.13 -42.54
CA GLY A 6 -3.32 -10.35 -42.24
C GLY A 6 -3.11 -10.88 -40.82
N ASN A 7 -2.41 -10.13 -39.95
CA ASN A 7 -2.21 -10.51 -38.56
C ASN A 7 -3.37 -10.01 -37.72
N LEU A 8 -3.80 -10.85 -36.77
CA LEU A 8 -4.71 -10.42 -35.73
C LEU A 8 -3.95 -9.51 -34.77
N ASP A 9 -4.04 -8.20 -35.01
CA ASP A 9 -3.55 -7.21 -34.08
C ASP A 9 -4.72 -6.70 -33.21
N GLY A 10 -4.57 -6.87 -31.90
CA GLY A 10 -5.57 -6.53 -30.87
C GLY A 10 -5.94 -7.71 -29.97
N GLU A 11 -5.94 -7.45 -28.66
CA GLU A 11 -6.48 -8.36 -27.65
C GLU A 11 -7.93 -8.75 -28.01
N ARG A 12 -8.22 -10.06 -28.03
CA ARG A 12 -9.59 -10.53 -28.23
C ARG A 12 -10.39 -10.28 -26.96
N LEU A 13 -11.21 -9.24 -26.96
CA LEU A 13 -12.15 -8.95 -25.86
C LEU A 13 -13.32 -9.94 -25.88
N VAL A 14 -13.77 -10.35 -24.70
CA VAL A 14 -14.97 -11.18 -24.52
C VAL A 14 -16.09 -10.28 -24.02
N ASN A 15 -17.27 -10.36 -24.64
CA ASN A 15 -18.45 -9.69 -24.11
C ASN A 15 -18.91 -10.37 -22.82
N PHE A 16 -18.52 -9.83 -21.67
CA PHE A 16 -18.82 -10.39 -20.36
C PHE A 16 -20.27 -10.15 -19.89
N THR A 17 -21.10 -9.45 -20.66
CA THR A 17 -22.52 -9.27 -20.31
C THR A 17 -23.40 -10.45 -20.73
N HIS A 18 -22.86 -11.38 -21.52
CA HIS A 18 -23.57 -12.60 -21.87
C HIS A 18 -23.72 -13.51 -20.63
N PRO A 19 -24.93 -14.03 -20.33
CA PRO A 19 -25.17 -14.86 -19.14
C PRO A 19 -24.19 -16.02 -18.99
N ASP A 20 -23.91 -16.74 -20.08
CA ASP A 20 -22.95 -17.85 -20.06
C ASP A 20 -21.53 -17.41 -19.67
N VAL A 21 -21.11 -16.20 -20.05
CA VAL A 21 -19.78 -15.68 -19.69
C VAL A 21 -19.75 -15.28 -18.22
N ILE A 22 -20.81 -14.64 -17.72
CA ILE A 22 -20.98 -14.33 -16.29
C ILE A 22 -20.86 -15.61 -15.47
N GLU A 23 -21.59 -16.66 -15.86
CA GLU A 23 -21.57 -17.95 -15.17
C GLU A 23 -20.17 -18.59 -15.22
N ILE A 24 -19.49 -18.57 -16.36
CA ILE A 24 -18.12 -19.10 -16.47
C ILE A 24 -17.15 -18.37 -15.53
N ILE A 25 -17.24 -17.03 -15.42
CA ILE A 25 -16.40 -16.23 -14.52
C ILE A 25 -16.66 -16.62 -13.06
N ILE A 26 -17.94 -16.75 -12.68
CA ILE A 26 -18.35 -17.15 -11.33
C ILE A 26 -17.83 -18.56 -11.02
N GLN A 27 -18.10 -19.55 -11.88
CA GLN A 27 -17.70 -20.94 -11.64
C GLN A 27 -16.18 -21.12 -11.57
N ARG A 28 -15.42 -20.39 -12.41
CA ARG A 28 -13.95 -20.41 -12.34
C ARG A 28 -13.44 -19.82 -11.04
N THR A 29 -14.02 -18.71 -10.58
CA THR A 29 -13.67 -18.11 -9.29
C THR A 29 -13.99 -19.06 -8.14
N ILE A 30 -15.14 -19.74 -8.18
CA ILE A 30 -15.52 -20.74 -7.17
C ILE A 30 -14.51 -21.88 -7.15
N ALA A 31 -14.05 -22.37 -8.32
CA ALA A 31 -13.04 -23.41 -8.38
C ALA A 31 -11.70 -22.97 -7.78
N ILE A 32 -11.26 -21.73 -8.05
CA ILE A 32 -10.07 -21.11 -7.44
C ILE A 32 -10.23 -21.01 -5.92
N ALA A 33 -11.38 -20.54 -5.43
CA ALA A 33 -11.62 -20.42 -4.00
C ALA A 33 -11.62 -21.80 -3.31
N LYS A 34 -12.19 -22.83 -3.95
CA LYS A 34 -12.26 -24.20 -3.42
C LYS A 34 -10.95 -24.96 -3.46
N CYS A 35 -10.01 -24.60 -4.35
CA CYS A 35 -8.72 -25.29 -4.40
C CYS A 35 -7.84 -24.98 -3.17
N GLY A 36 -8.12 -23.89 -2.46
CA GLY A 36 -7.45 -23.53 -1.20
C GLY A 36 -6.04 -22.96 -1.37
N LEU A 37 -5.56 -22.77 -2.61
CA LEU A 37 -4.22 -22.24 -2.88
C LEU A 37 -4.16 -20.70 -2.87
N TYR A 38 -5.29 -20.04 -3.08
CA TYR A 38 -5.34 -18.59 -3.26
C TYR A 38 -6.28 -17.96 -2.24
N ASP A 39 -5.83 -16.86 -1.64
CA ASP A 39 -6.61 -16.05 -0.69
C ASP A 39 -7.70 -15.22 -1.38
N GLY A 40 -7.58 -15.01 -2.68
CA GLY A 40 -8.50 -14.18 -3.43
C GLY A 40 -8.26 -14.19 -4.93
N ILE A 41 -8.93 -13.26 -5.61
CA ILE A 41 -8.73 -12.95 -7.03
C ILE A 41 -8.47 -11.46 -7.23
N TRP A 42 -7.83 -11.16 -8.35
CA TRP A 42 -7.72 -9.82 -8.88
C TRP A 42 -8.43 -9.72 -10.24
N LEU A 43 -9.46 -8.88 -10.31
CA LEU A 43 -10.23 -8.61 -11.51
C LEU A 43 -9.72 -7.33 -12.17
N ASP A 44 -8.94 -7.52 -13.23
CA ASP A 44 -8.35 -6.42 -13.99
C ASP A 44 -9.41 -5.67 -14.82
N ARG A 45 -9.09 -4.42 -15.21
CA ARG A 45 -9.93 -3.52 -16.04
C ARG A 45 -11.35 -3.30 -15.50
N TRP A 46 -11.47 -3.00 -14.20
CA TRP A 46 -12.71 -2.67 -13.51
C TRP A 46 -13.07 -1.17 -13.57
N HIS A 47 -12.97 -0.58 -14.76
CA HIS A 47 -13.33 0.81 -15.01
C HIS A 47 -14.07 0.97 -16.36
N PRO A 48 -15.00 1.94 -16.49
CA PRO A 48 -15.89 2.07 -17.65
C PRO A 48 -15.16 2.57 -18.91
N ASP A 49 -13.97 3.16 -18.76
CA ASP A 49 -13.23 3.76 -19.88
C ASP A 49 -12.62 2.72 -20.84
N PHE A 50 -12.66 1.44 -20.48
CA PHE A 50 -12.12 0.36 -21.31
C PHE A 50 -13.23 -0.45 -21.98
N ARG A 51 -14.11 0.22 -22.77
CA ARG A 51 -15.08 -0.51 -23.60
C ARG A 51 -14.50 -1.04 -24.90
N GLY A 52 -13.31 -0.57 -25.28
CA GLY A 52 -12.77 -0.81 -26.62
C GLY A 52 -13.83 -0.55 -27.69
N ASP A 53 -13.88 -1.43 -28.69
CA ASP A 53 -14.88 -1.42 -29.76
C ASP A 53 -16.22 -2.05 -29.34
N LEU A 54 -16.39 -2.62 -28.13
CA LEU A 54 -17.66 -3.26 -27.74
C LEU A 54 -18.77 -2.27 -27.36
N SER A 55 -18.49 -0.97 -27.37
CA SER A 55 -19.44 0.09 -27.01
C SER A 55 -20.70 0.13 -27.89
N HIS A 56 -20.66 -0.44 -29.10
CA HIS A 56 -21.84 -0.57 -29.98
C HIS A 56 -22.72 -1.80 -29.66
N LEU A 57 -22.22 -2.76 -28.86
CA LEU A 57 -22.91 -4.00 -28.51
C LEU A 57 -23.47 -4.00 -27.09
N VAL A 58 -22.93 -3.16 -26.21
CA VAL A 58 -23.19 -3.21 -24.77
C VAL A 58 -23.36 -1.80 -24.20
N THR A 59 -24.44 -1.57 -23.46
CA THR A 59 -24.66 -0.29 -22.80
C THR A 59 -23.85 -0.18 -21.49
N PRO A 60 -23.59 1.04 -20.98
CA PRO A 60 -23.01 1.22 -19.65
C PRO A 60 -23.73 0.44 -18.55
N GLU A 61 -25.05 0.32 -18.68
CA GLU A 61 -25.90 -0.28 -17.68
C GLU A 61 -25.83 -1.81 -17.73
N ASP A 62 -25.74 -2.39 -18.92
CA ASP A 62 -25.51 -3.84 -19.08
C ASP A 62 -24.18 -4.25 -18.45
N GLU A 63 -23.11 -3.47 -18.65
CA GLU A 63 -21.82 -3.73 -18.00
C GLU A 63 -21.90 -3.61 -16.48
N ARG A 64 -22.59 -2.58 -15.97
CA ARG A 64 -22.77 -2.38 -14.54
C ARG A 64 -23.51 -3.56 -13.91
N ASN A 65 -24.59 -4.00 -14.55
CA ASN A 65 -25.39 -5.13 -14.11
C ASN A 65 -24.62 -6.45 -14.17
N ALA A 66 -23.85 -6.67 -15.23
CA ALA A 66 -23.00 -7.86 -15.35
C ALA A 66 -21.89 -7.88 -14.28
N ARG A 67 -21.20 -6.76 -14.04
CA ARG A 67 -20.21 -6.62 -12.95
C ARG A 67 -20.84 -6.92 -11.58
N LEU A 68 -22.03 -6.41 -11.33
CA LEU A 68 -22.76 -6.65 -10.08
C LEU A 68 -23.14 -8.14 -9.93
N GLN A 69 -23.68 -8.76 -10.99
CA GLN A 69 -24.02 -10.19 -10.99
C GLN A 69 -22.80 -11.07 -10.75
N ILE A 70 -21.66 -10.75 -11.37
CA ILE A 70 -20.39 -11.46 -11.13
C ILE A 70 -20.00 -11.36 -9.65
N LEU A 71 -19.95 -10.14 -9.08
CA LEU A 71 -19.56 -9.95 -7.68
C LEU A 71 -20.51 -10.65 -6.69
N GLN A 72 -21.81 -10.53 -6.90
CA GLN A 72 -22.83 -11.19 -6.07
C GLN A 72 -22.76 -12.70 -6.19
N GLY A 73 -22.63 -13.23 -7.41
CA GLY A 73 -22.52 -14.66 -7.67
C GLY A 73 -21.28 -15.27 -7.04
N ILE A 74 -20.13 -14.58 -7.11
CA ILE A 74 -18.91 -14.98 -6.41
C ILE A 74 -19.16 -15.00 -4.90
N ARG A 75 -19.62 -13.87 -4.32
CA ARG A 75 -19.80 -13.74 -2.86
C ARG A 75 -20.80 -14.70 -2.27
N ALA A 76 -21.81 -15.14 -3.03
CA ALA A 76 -22.75 -16.16 -2.60
C ALA A 76 -22.13 -17.57 -2.49
N ASN A 77 -20.95 -17.81 -3.08
CA ASN A 77 -20.40 -19.16 -3.26
C ASN A 77 -18.96 -19.36 -2.76
N VAL A 78 -18.29 -18.29 -2.31
CA VAL A 78 -16.93 -18.36 -1.74
C VAL A 78 -16.97 -18.15 -0.23
N ARG A 79 -15.86 -18.47 0.43
CA ARG A 79 -15.66 -18.21 1.85
C ARG A 79 -15.68 -16.71 2.16
N GLU A 80 -16.11 -16.36 3.37
CA GLU A 80 -16.34 -14.98 3.82
C GLU A 80 -15.09 -14.09 3.73
N ASP A 81 -13.93 -14.70 3.98
CA ASP A 81 -12.58 -14.14 3.98
C ASP A 81 -11.90 -14.16 2.59
N PHE A 82 -12.56 -14.64 1.54
CA PHE A 82 -12.00 -14.62 0.19
C PHE A 82 -11.84 -13.18 -0.32
N LEU A 83 -10.62 -12.80 -0.69
CA LEU A 83 -10.33 -11.43 -1.13
C LEU A 83 -10.77 -11.22 -2.57
N ILE A 84 -11.50 -10.12 -2.81
CA ILE A 84 -11.80 -9.66 -4.17
C ILE A 84 -11.12 -8.31 -4.36
N ILE A 85 -10.15 -8.27 -5.28
CA ILE A 85 -9.41 -7.08 -5.64
C ILE A 85 -9.83 -6.66 -7.05
N VAL A 86 -9.98 -5.37 -7.31
CA VAL A 86 -10.28 -4.86 -8.66
C VAL A 86 -9.27 -3.81 -9.12
N ASN A 87 -9.02 -3.69 -10.42
CA ASN A 87 -8.26 -2.57 -10.98
C ASN A 87 -9.19 -1.42 -11.37
N SER A 88 -9.12 -0.28 -10.69
CA SER A 88 -10.01 0.83 -10.96
C SER A 88 -9.45 2.21 -10.57
N ARG A 89 -9.96 3.24 -11.24
CA ARG A 89 -9.52 4.64 -11.12
C ARG A 89 -10.67 5.59 -10.77
N GLN A 90 -11.77 5.06 -10.26
CA GLN A 90 -12.98 5.82 -9.94
C GLN A 90 -13.77 5.18 -8.79
N GLU A 91 -14.63 5.96 -8.14
CA GLU A 91 -15.55 5.44 -7.14
C GLU A 91 -16.61 4.51 -7.76
N PHE A 92 -17.07 3.52 -6.99
CA PHE A 92 -18.11 2.57 -7.40
C PHE A 92 -18.98 2.12 -6.22
N PRO A 93 -19.86 2.99 -5.69
CA PRO A 93 -20.67 2.68 -4.50
C PRO A 93 -21.45 1.36 -4.58
N HIS A 94 -21.94 0.99 -5.77
CA HIS A 94 -22.71 -0.24 -5.97
C HIS A 94 -21.89 -1.53 -5.85
N PHE A 95 -20.56 -1.47 -6.06
CA PHE A 95 -19.68 -2.63 -6.03
C PHE A 95 -18.90 -2.74 -4.72
N ALA A 96 -18.71 -1.61 -4.03
CA ALA A 96 -17.94 -1.48 -2.80
C ALA A 96 -18.22 -2.58 -1.73
N PRO A 97 -19.48 -2.96 -1.44
CA PRO A 97 -19.78 -3.99 -0.43
C PRO A 97 -19.22 -5.38 -0.73
N TYR A 98 -18.76 -5.65 -1.96
CA TYR A 98 -18.27 -6.95 -2.39
C TYR A 98 -16.75 -6.98 -2.60
N ILE A 99 -16.06 -5.84 -2.54
CA ILE A 99 -14.65 -5.68 -2.92
C ILE A 99 -13.84 -5.32 -1.69
N ASN A 100 -12.69 -6.00 -1.51
CA ASN A 100 -11.74 -5.76 -0.42
C ASN A 100 -10.63 -4.79 -0.83
N GLY A 101 -10.09 -4.99 -2.04
CA GLY A 101 -8.90 -4.29 -2.49
C GLY A 101 -9.11 -3.54 -3.80
N VAL A 102 -8.41 -2.42 -3.98
CA VAL A 102 -8.36 -1.72 -5.26
C VAL A 102 -6.94 -1.43 -5.69
N PHE A 103 -6.58 -1.97 -6.85
CA PHE A 103 -5.39 -1.60 -7.59
C PHE A 103 -5.68 -0.31 -8.37
N ILE A 104 -4.94 0.76 -8.06
CA ILE A 104 -5.10 2.08 -8.67
C ILE A 104 -3.92 2.29 -9.62
N GLU A 105 -4.19 2.23 -10.92
CA GLU A 105 -3.22 2.62 -11.93
C GLU A 105 -3.11 4.15 -12.01
N ALA A 106 -2.10 4.71 -11.39
CA ALA A 106 -1.76 6.12 -11.55
C ALA A 106 -0.97 6.38 -12.86
N HIS A 107 -1.24 5.65 -13.95
CA HIS A 107 -0.58 5.93 -15.22
C HIS A 107 -1.13 7.22 -15.83
N GLU A 108 -0.29 8.23 -15.98
CA GLU A 108 -0.56 9.41 -16.80
C GLU A 108 0.43 9.42 -17.98
N PRO A 109 0.03 9.88 -19.19
CA PRO A 109 0.86 9.86 -20.40
C PRO A 109 2.16 10.69 -20.32
N ASN A 110 2.46 11.29 -19.17
CA ASN A 110 3.71 11.98 -18.87
C ASN A 110 4.01 11.73 -17.37
N PRO A 111 5.20 11.22 -16.97
CA PRO A 111 5.53 10.81 -15.60
C PRO A 111 5.72 12.00 -14.62
N VAL A 112 4.99 13.10 -14.85
CA VAL A 112 4.91 14.26 -13.99
C VAL A 112 3.52 14.29 -13.37
N TYR A 113 3.41 13.75 -12.17
CA TYR A 113 2.17 13.83 -11.40
C TYR A 113 1.85 15.29 -11.07
N THR A 114 0.68 15.75 -11.49
CA THR A 114 0.21 17.10 -11.17
C THR A 114 -0.45 17.13 -9.79
N TYR A 115 -0.58 18.31 -9.20
CA TYR A 115 -1.36 18.49 -7.96
C TYR A 115 -2.78 17.96 -8.09
N LYS A 116 -3.39 18.10 -9.28
CA LYS A 116 -4.74 17.62 -9.56
C LYS A 116 -4.79 16.09 -9.51
N ASP A 117 -3.79 15.42 -10.06
CA ASP A 117 -3.73 13.96 -10.07
C ASP A 117 -3.56 13.42 -8.65
N LEU A 118 -2.64 14.01 -7.89
CA LEU A 118 -2.39 13.64 -6.50
C LEU A 118 -3.62 13.86 -5.62
N TYR A 119 -4.25 15.03 -5.73
CA TYR A 119 -5.50 15.33 -5.03
C TYR A 119 -6.61 14.35 -5.41
N ARG A 120 -6.70 13.93 -6.69
CA ARG A 120 -7.63 12.89 -7.12
C ARG A 120 -7.32 11.56 -6.42
N PHE A 121 -6.06 11.13 -6.40
CA PHE A 121 -5.67 9.86 -5.78
C PHE A 121 -5.93 9.84 -4.27
N GLU A 122 -5.69 10.94 -3.57
CA GLU A 122 -5.97 11.03 -2.12
C GLU A 122 -7.45 10.86 -1.80
N ASN A 123 -8.32 11.57 -2.54
CA ASN A 123 -9.75 11.45 -2.35
C ASN A 123 -10.24 10.05 -2.72
N LEU A 124 -9.66 9.46 -3.77
CA LEU A 124 -10.02 8.13 -4.21
C LEU A 124 -9.60 7.05 -3.18
N ILE A 125 -8.37 7.13 -2.66
CA ILE A 125 -7.88 6.25 -1.59
C ILE A 125 -8.76 6.40 -0.36
N LYS A 126 -9.03 7.64 0.07
CA LYS A 126 -9.90 7.92 1.21
C LYS A 126 -11.29 7.31 1.03
N TRP A 127 -11.87 7.41 -0.17
CA TRP A 127 -13.17 6.81 -0.47
C TRP A 127 -13.10 5.29 -0.37
N TYR A 128 -12.09 4.64 -0.96
CA TYR A 128 -11.93 3.19 -0.89
C TYR A 128 -11.78 2.68 0.55
N GLU A 129 -10.86 3.27 1.32
CA GLU A 129 -10.61 2.89 2.71
C GLU A 129 -11.86 3.03 3.60
N SER A 130 -12.83 3.86 3.21
CA SER A 130 -14.05 4.10 4.00
C SER A 130 -15.28 3.30 3.52
N ASN A 131 -15.25 2.74 2.31
CA ASN A 131 -16.45 2.18 1.66
C ASN A 131 -16.29 0.71 1.23
N LEU A 132 -15.06 0.21 1.10
CA LEU A 132 -14.81 -1.17 0.73
C LEU A 132 -15.17 -2.13 1.87
N ARG A 133 -15.31 -3.40 1.51
CA ARG A 133 -15.53 -4.49 2.44
C ARG A 133 -14.24 -4.80 3.20
N GLU A 134 -14.33 -4.97 4.51
CA GLU A 134 -13.18 -5.36 5.32
C GLU A 134 -12.66 -6.78 5.00
N PRO A 135 -11.33 -7.02 5.00
CA PRO A 135 -10.28 -6.00 5.13
C PRO A 135 -10.22 -5.09 3.91
N ALA A 136 -10.26 -3.77 4.13
CA ALA A 136 -10.18 -2.76 3.09
C ALA A 136 -8.73 -2.34 2.86
N PHE A 137 -8.29 -2.30 1.59
CA PHE A 137 -6.96 -1.82 1.25
C PHE A 137 -6.87 -1.27 -0.17
N THR A 138 -5.86 -0.44 -0.40
CA THR A 138 -5.50 0.05 -1.74
C THR A 138 -4.13 -0.44 -2.15
N LEU A 139 -3.91 -0.58 -3.45
CA LEU A 139 -2.59 -0.74 -4.03
C LEU A 139 -2.39 0.38 -5.04
N LEU A 140 -1.53 1.34 -4.71
CA LEU A 140 -1.22 2.45 -5.60
C LEU A 140 -0.07 2.07 -6.51
N TRP A 141 -0.35 1.89 -7.80
CA TRP A 141 0.66 1.65 -8.80
C TRP A 141 0.98 2.96 -9.52
N GLY A 142 2.25 3.33 -9.58
CA GLY A 142 2.73 4.50 -10.33
C GLY A 142 3.86 4.17 -11.29
N GLN A 143 4.25 5.17 -12.07
CA GLN A 143 5.38 5.08 -12.97
C GLN A 143 6.36 6.23 -12.69
N ALA A 144 7.64 5.87 -12.61
CA ALA A 144 8.73 6.81 -12.46
C ALA A 144 9.59 6.84 -13.74
N ALA A 145 10.19 8.00 -14.03
CA ALA A 145 11.18 8.11 -15.10
C ALA A 145 12.36 7.14 -14.86
N HIS A 146 13.01 6.65 -15.91
CA HIS A 146 14.09 5.65 -15.81
C HIS A 146 15.30 6.10 -14.97
N LYS A 147 15.54 7.42 -14.83
CA LYS A 147 16.79 7.95 -14.25
C LYS A 147 16.58 8.72 -12.94
N PRO A 148 17.39 8.45 -11.89
CA PRO A 148 17.54 9.35 -10.75
C PRO A 148 18.00 10.75 -11.22
N PRO A 149 17.75 11.83 -10.45
CA PRO A 149 17.13 11.88 -9.12
C PRO A 149 15.59 11.94 -9.14
N ARG A 150 14.98 12.10 -10.33
CA ARG A 150 13.54 12.28 -10.48
C ARG A 150 12.74 11.05 -10.04
N SER A 151 13.26 9.86 -10.34
CA SER A 151 12.62 8.59 -9.96
C SER A 151 12.50 8.43 -8.45
N GLN A 152 13.53 8.83 -7.70
CA GLN A 152 13.55 8.76 -6.23
C GLN A 152 12.52 9.72 -5.61
N ARG A 153 12.38 10.95 -6.14
CA ARG A 153 11.36 11.88 -5.66
C ARG A 153 9.94 11.35 -5.86
N VAL A 154 9.63 10.88 -7.08
CA VAL A 154 8.32 10.26 -7.36
C VAL A 154 8.07 9.07 -6.45
N MET A 155 9.12 8.27 -6.21
CA MET A 155 9.02 7.14 -5.31
C MET A 155 8.68 7.55 -3.88
N ARG A 156 9.38 8.52 -3.31
CA ARG A 156 9.08 8.99 -1.94
C ARG A 156 7.68 9.58 -1.87
N LEU A 157 7.32 10.40 -2.85
CA LEU A 157 6.00 11.01 -2.98
C LEU A 157 4.88 9.96 -2.95
N PHE A 158 4.96 8.93 -3.79
CA PHE A 158 3.95 7.87 -3.87
C PHE A 158 3.91 7.00 -2.62
N THR A 159 5.09 6.68 -2.09
CA THR A 159 5.22 5.88 -0.87
C THR A 159 4.59 6.60 0.32
N THR A 160 4.92 7.86 0.55
CA THR A 160 4.36 8.61 1.69
C THR A 160 2.92 9.04 1.46
N LEU A 161 2.47 9.25 0.22
CA LEU A 161 1.06 9.40 -0.10
C LEU A 161 0.27 8.17 0.40
N SER A 162 0.71 6.96 0.03
CA SER A 162 0.07 5.73 0.48
C SER A 162 0.15 5.55 1.99
N LEU A 163 1.34 5.69 2.60
CA LEU A 163 1.52 5.54 4.05
C LEU A 163 0.64 6.50 4.87
N THR A 164 0.46 7.74 4.39
CA THR A 164 -0.37 8.73 5.07
C THR A 164 -1.86 8.53 4.85
N HIS A 165 -2.30 7.90 3.75
CA HIS A 165 -3.72 7.79 3.38
C HIS A 165 -4.30 6.37 3.50
N SER A 166 -3.47 5.34 3.67
CA SER A 166 -3.90 3.93 3.58
C SER A 166 -3.00 3.03 4.44
N ASN A 167 -3.46 1.80 4.71
CA ASN A 167 -2.61 0.70 5.17
C ASN A 167 -2.18 -0.25 4.02
N GLY A 168 -2.37 0.22 2.79
CA GLY A 168 -2.21 -0.52 1.57
C GLY A 168 -0.77 -0.57 1.07
N TYR A 169 -0.65 -0.84 -0.23
CA TYR A 169 0.60 -1.17 -0.88
C TYR A 169 0.96 -0.14 -1.96
N VAL A 170 2.25 -0.03 -2.26
CA VAL A 170 2.74 0.79 -3.38
C VAL A 170 3.56 -0.07 -4.30
N SER A 171 3.41 0.14 -5.60
CA SER A 171 4.30 -0.40 -6.61
C SER A 171 4.70 0.69 -7.57
N LEU A 172 5.97 0.73 -7.96
CA LEU A 172 6.47 1.68 -8.94
C LEU A 172 7.22 0.96 -10.04
N SER A 173 6.72 1.13 -11.26
CA SER A 173 7.46 0.75 -12.45
C SER A 173 8.43 1.87 -12.84
N ALA A 174 9.55 1.52 -13.47
CA ALA A 174 10.32 2.53 -14.19
C ALA A 174 10.20 2.33 -15.70
N GLU A 175 10.18 3.45 -16.42
CA GLU A 175 10.41 3.44 -17.86
C GLU A 175 11.72 2.70 -18.20
N PRO A 176 11.87 2.14 -19.41
CA PRO A 176 10.87 2.06 -20.47
C PRO A 176 9.93 0.85 -20.36
N HIS A 177 10.09 0.00 -19.33
CA HIS A 177 9.35 -1.26 -19.26
C HIS A 177 8.38 -1.26 -18.06
N PRO A 178 7.07 -1.04 -18.28
CA PRO A 178 6.08 -0.91 -17.22
C PRO A 178 5.92 -2.19 -16.36
N LEU A 179 6.52 -3.30 -16.78
CA LEU A 179 6.53 -4.58 -16.06
C LEU A 179 7.76 -4.79 -15.15
N ILE A 180 8.67 -3.82 -15.05
CA ILE A 180 9.83 -3.90 -14.13
C ILE A 180 9.58 -2.98 -12.93
N THR A 181 9.38 -3.59 -11.76
CA THR A 181 9.34 -2.88 -10.47
C THR A 181 10.75 -2.77 -9.91
N TYR A 182 11.16 -1.56 -9.52
CA TYR A 182 12.44 -1.33 -8.84
C TYR A 182 12.26 -1.40 -7.34
N TYR A 183 13.21 -2.02 -6.64
CA TYR A 183 13.34 -1.90 -5.20
C TYR A 183 14.17 -0.65 -4.88
N TYR A 184 13.71 0.16 -3.92
CA TYR A 184 14.40 1.36 -3.49
C TYR A 184 14.76 1.22 -2.01
N ASP A 185 15.98 1.59 -1.63
CA ASP A 185 16.45 1.61 -0.22
C ASP A 185 15.52 2.42 0.70
N PHE A 186 14.74 3.36 0.13
CA PHE A 186 13.71 4.08 0.86
C PHE A 186 12.65 3.16 1.51
N TRP A 187 12.36 2.03 0.88
CA TRP A 187 11.41 1.03 1.37
C TRP A 187 12.00 0.13 2.46
N ASP A 188 13.32 0.14 2.67
CA ASP A 188 13.98 -0.55 3.79
C ASP A 188 13.87 0.24 5.11
N ALA A 189 13.29 1.44 5.10
CA ALA A 189 13.07 2.20 6.33
C ALA A 189 12.21 1.39 7.32
N ASN A 190 12.78 1.06 8.48
CA ASN A 190 12.06 0.35 9.54
C ASN A 190 11.07 1.30 10.26
N LEU A 191 10.02 1.72 9.56
CA LEU A 191 9.01 2.64 10.07
C LEU A 191 8.08 1.99 11.11
N GLY A 192 7.99 0.65 11.10
CA GLY A 192 7.16 -0.13 12.02
C GLY A 192 5.67 -0.12 11.66
N ARG A 193 4.78 -0.18 12.66
CA ARG A 193 3.32 -0.26 12.45
C ARG A 193 2.65 1.10 12.66
N PRO A 194 1.52 1.40 12.00
CA PRO A 194 0.75 2.61 12.28
C PRO A 194 0.39 2.72 13.76
N VAL A 195 0.51 3.92 14.33
CA VAL A 195 0.03 4.23 15.68
C VAL A 195 -1.37 4.82 15.57
N GLY A 196 -2.35 4.16 16.20
CA GLY A 196 -3.78 4.49 16.08
C GLY A 196 -4.48 3.71 14.96
N GLY A 197 -5.77 3.97 14.79
CA GLY A 197 -6.62 3.34 13.79
C GLY A 197 -6.76 4.15 12.51
N ASP A 198 -7.86 3.93 11.80
CA ASP A 198 -8.17 4.57 10.52
C ASP A 198 -8.40 6.08 10.63
N GLU A 199 -8.71 6.58 11.82
CA GLU A 199 -8.81 8.01 12.12
C GLU A 199 -7.48 8.75 11.89
N THR A 200 -6.36 8.03 11.83
CA THR A 200 -5.02 8.61 11.57
C THR A 200 -4.69 8.75 10.09
N LYS A 201 -5.51 8.21 9.19
CA LYS A 201 -5.33 8.33 7.74
C LYS A 201 -5.75 9.73 7.26
N ALA A 202 -5.03 10.23 6.26
CA ALA A 202 -5.26 11.51 5.59
C ALA A 202 -5.28 12.72 6.55
N GLN A 203 -4.51 12.68 7.63
CA GLN A 203 -4.41 13.78 8.59
C GLN A 203 -3.47 14.88 8.10
N LEU A 204 -3.94 16.12 8.16
CA LEU A 204 -3.14 17.29 7.82
C LEU A 204 -2.18 17.62 8.98
N TYR A 205 -0.93 17.95 8.64
CA TYR A 205 0.01 18.51 9.61
C TYR A 205 -0.38 19.96 9.92
N GLU A 206 -0.72 20.25 11.17
CA GLU A 206 -1.10 21.60 11.65
C GLU A 206 -2.18 22.29 10.78
N ASN A 207 -3.14 21.52 10.24
CA ASN A 207 -4.19 22.00 9.34
C ASN A 207 -3.67 22.68 8.04
N ARG A 208 -2.41 22.43 7.65
CA ARG A 208 -1.86 22.98 6.40
C ARG A 208 -2.30 22.14 5.22
N GLU A 209 -3.02 22.75 4.28
CA GLU A 209 -3.53 22.05 3.10
C GLU A 209 -2.40 21.43 2.28
N GLY A 210 -2.56 20.16 1.91
CA GLY A 210 -1.59 19.44 1.09
C GLY A 210 -0.33 18.99 1.83
N LEU A 211 -0.26 19.15 3.15
CA LEU A 211 0.81 18.60 3.97
C LEU A 211 0.23 17.59 4.95
N PHE A 212 0.59 16.33 4.78
CA PHE A 212 0.03 15.22 5.54
C PHE A 212 1.08 14.53 6.38
N ILE A 213 0.67 14.01 7.52
CA ILE A 213 1.53 13.29 8.46
C ILE A 213 0.80 12.08 9.01
N ARG A 214 1.52 10.99 9.23
CA ARG A 214 1.02 9.84 9.99
C ARG A 214 2.12 9.23 10.85
N GLU A 215 1.79 8.93 12.09
CA GLU A 215 2.71 8.30 13.05
C GLU A 215 2.71 6.78 12.90
N PHE A 216 3.90 6.22 13.06
CA PHE A 216 4.18 4.81 13.16
C PHE A 216 5.06 4.55 14.38
N THR A 217 5.16 3.29 14.82
CA THR A 217 5.86 2.93 16.06
C THR A 217 7.28 3.49 16.08
N ASN A 218 7.98 3.45 14.95
CA ASN A 218 9.39 3.84 14.86
C ASN A 218 9.59 5.20 14.19
N GLY A 219 8.54 5.95 13.86
CA GLY A 219 8.72 7.19 13.10
C GLY A 219 7.44 7.82 12.57
N TRP A 220 7.62 8.71 11.60
CA TRP A 220 6.53 9.40 10.91
C TRP A 220 6.74 9.33 9.39
N ALA A 221 5.67 9.13 8.64
CA ALA A 221 5.64 9.39 7.21
C ALA A 221 5.05 10.78 6.98
N VAL A 222 5.69 11.59 6.13
CA VAL A 222 5.19 12.92 5.76
C VAL A 222 5.15 13.05 4.25
N TYR A 223 4.04 13.59 3.76
CA TYR A 223 3.73 13.75 2.34
C TYR A 223 3.40 15.22 2.06
N ASN A 224 4.08 15.85 1.10
CA ASN A 224 3.91 17.27 0.77
C ASN A 224 3.56 17.49 -0.70
N ARG A 225 2.38 18.07 -0.91
CA ARG A 225 1.88 18.64 -2.16
C ARG A 225 1.29 20.05 -1.97
N SER A 226 1.76 20.77 -0.96
CA SER A 226 1.21 22.06 -0.54
C SER A 226 1.49 23.21 -1.53
N GLY A 227 2.31 23.00 -2.55
CA GLY A 227 2.71 24.04 -3.51
C GLY A 227 4.03 24.72 -3.17
N ALA A 228 4.64 24.39 -2.02
CA ALA A 228 5.92 24.93 -1.58
C ALA A 228 6.66 23.96 -0.63
N ALA A 229 7.97 24.17 -0.45
CA ALA A 229 8.71 23.49 0.59
C ALA A 229 8.16 23.88 1.96
N GLN A 230 8.01 22.92 2.86
CA GLN A 230 7.44 23.10 4.19
C GLN A 230 8.46 22.78 5.26
N GLU A 231 8.52 23.62 6.29
CA GLU A 231 9.18 23.26 7.55
C GLU A 231 8.18 22.57 8.47
N ILE A 232 8.58 21.41 9.00
CA ILE A 232 7.84 20.64 9.99
C ILE A 232 8.66 20.54 11.27
N GLU A 233 7.99 20.50 12.42
CA GLU A 233 8.61 20.27 13.72
C GLU A 233 7.98 19.04 14.39
N LEU A 234 8.76 17.96 14.51
CA LEU A 234 8.30 16.70 15.08
C LEU A 234 8.41 16.71 16.62
N PRO A 235 7.61 15.88 17.32
CA PRO A 235 7.55 15.89 18.79
C PRO A 235 8.88 15.59 19.50
N GLN A 236 9.81 14.93 18.79
CA GLN A 236 11.15 14.56 19.27
C GLN A 236 12.18 14.60 18.14
N GLU A 237 13.45 14.41 18.49
CA GLU A 237 14.53 14.30 17.51
C GLU A 237 14.41 13.02 16.71
N VAL A 238 14.53 13.16 15.40
CA VAL A 238 14.41 12.08 14.43
C VAL A 238 15.38 12.30 13.29
N SER A 239 15.65 11.23 12.55
CA SER A 239 16.48 11.24 11.36
C SER A 239 15.64 11.03 10.10
N GLY A 240 15.84 11.88 9.09
CA GLY A 240 15.24 11.70 7.77
C GLY A 240 15.94 10.59 7.01
N TRP A 241 15.19 9.56 6.60
CA TRP A 241 15.74 8.36 6.00
C TRP A 241 16.44 8.64 4.67
N SER A 242 15.79 9.40 3.78
CA SER A 242 16.36 9.69 2.46
C SER A 242 17.27 10.92 2.44
N SER A 243 16.94 11.94 3.24
CA SER A 243 17.65 13.22 3.29
C SER A 243 18.96 13.14 4.07
N GLY A 244 19.12 12.14 4.94
CA GLY A 244 20.30 11.97 5.79
C GLY A 244 20.44 13.03 6.90
N VAL A 245 19.43 13.87 7.10
CA VAL A 245 19.39 14.84 8.21
C VAL A 245 19.19 14.05 9.50
N LYS A 246 20.15 14.12 10.43
CA LYS A 246 20.15 13.34 11.67
C LYS A 246 19.77 14.14 12.90
N ASP A 247 19.00 13.50 13.78
CA ASP A 247 18.74 13.94 15.15
C ASP A 247 18.27 15.40 15.24
N LYS A 248 17.25 15.73 14.44
CA LYS A 248 16.61 17.04 14.46
C LYS A 248 15.12 16.90 14.75
N ARG A 249 14.58 17.90 15.44
CA ARG A 249 13.13 18.10 15.52
C ARG A 249 12.57 18.79 14.29
N ARG A 250 13.32 19.75 13.73
CA ARG A 250 12.91 20.53 12.56
C ARG A 250 13.50 19.96 11.28
N HIS A 251 12.64 19.78 10.29
CA HIS A 251 13.00 19.27 8.96
C HIS A 251 12.34 20.11 7.88
N THR A 252 13.00 20.22 6.74
CA THR A 252 12.43 20.84 5.54
C THR A 252 12.07 19.74 4.53
N LEU A 253 10.80 19.68 4.15
CA LEU A 253 10.31 18.77 3.12
C LEU A 253 10.00 19.56 1.85
N ALA A 254 10.61 19.17 0.73
CA ALA A 254 10.34 19.78 -0.57
C ALA A 254 8.88 19.55 -0.99
N ASP A 255 8.38 20.42 -1.87
CA ASP A 255 7.07 20.21 -2.49
C ASP A 255 7.10 19.07 -3.51
N LEU A 256 5.95 18.42 -3.69
CA LEU A 256 5.82 17.22 -4.50
C LEU A 256 6.88 16.18 -4.13
N ASP A 257 7.08 15.98 -2.83
CA ASP A 257 8.00 15.01 -2.25
C ASP A 257 7.42 14.35 -1.00
N GLY A 258 8.13 13.34 -0.50
CA GLY A 258 7.83 12.63 0.73
C GLY A 258 9.10 12.33 1.52
N GLU A 259 8.96 12.07 2.81
CA GLU A 259 10.06 11.58 3.64
C GLU A 259 9.54 10.66 4.75
N ILE A 260 10.39 9.73 5.16
CA ILE A 260 10.23 8.93 6.37
C ILE A 260 11.20 9.47 7.43
N TYR A 261 10.67 9.82 8.59
CA TYR A 261 11.44 10.30 9.72
C TYR A 261 11.46 9.23 10.81
N LEU A 262 12.62 8.64 11.02
CA LEU A 262 12.81 7.58 12.01
C LEU A 262 13.21 8.18 13.36
N LYS A 263 12.56 7.69 14.42
CA LYS A 263 13.00 7.87 15.79
C LYS A 263 14.44 7.34 15.88
N ALA A 264 15.28 7.95 16.72
CA ALA A 264 16.56 7.35 17.05
C ALA A 264 16.29 5.90 17.45
N GLU A 265 16.97 4.94 16.80
CA GLU A 265 16.84 3.53 17.14
C GLU A 265 17.15 3.42 18.62
N THR A 266 16.10 3.18 19.40
CA THR A 266 16.28 2.63 20.73
C THR A 266 16.48 1.15 20.42
N PRO A 267 17.66 0.58 20.70
CA PRO A 267 17.85 -0.86 20.56
C PRO A 267 16.64 -1.53 21.21
N PRO A 268 15.95 -2.46 20.52
CA PRO A 268 14.86 -3.19 21.12
C PRO A 268 15.28 -3.63 22.51
N THR A 269 14.41 -3.55 23.52
CA THR A 269 14.80 -4.02 24.87
C THR A 269 15.24 -5.49 24.84
N ALA A 270 14.76 -6.24 23.85
CA ALA A 270 15.14 -7.62 23.54
C ALA A 270 16.47 -7.78 22.78
N ASP A 271 17.02 -6.72 22.19
CA ASP A 271 18.35 -6.68 21.58
C ASP A 271 19.38 -6.45 22.71
N VAL A 272 19.75 -7.54 23.36
CA VAL A 272 20.58 -7.52 24.56
C VAL A 272 22.07 -7.42 24.24
N ASN A 273 22.46 -7.64 22.98
CA ASN A 273 23.83 -7.42 22.52
C ASN A 273 24.05 -6.03 21.90
N GLY A 274 22.97 -5.30 21.59
CA GLY A 274 22.99 -3.95 21.04
C GLY A 274 23.43 -3.90 19.57
N ASP A 275 23.26 -4.98 18.81
CA ASP A 275 23.64 -5.06 17.39
C ASP A 275 22.55 -4.55 16.43
N GLY A 276 21.38 -4.19 16.97
CA GLY A 276 20.23 -3.66 16.25
C GLY A 276 19.25 -4.74 15.77
N ILE A 277 19.54 -6.03 15.96
CA ILE A 277 18.76 -7.14 15.42
C ILE A 277 18.46 -8.16 16.51
N VAL A 278 17.20 -8.23 16.96
CA VAL A 278 16.76 -9.32 17.85
C VAL A 278 16.82 -10.65 17.07
N ASN A 279 17.72 -11.54 17.49
CA ASN A 279 17.89 -12.85 16.87
C ASN A 279 18.30 -13.92 17.90
N ILE A 280 18.74 -15.09 17.42
CA ILE A 280 19.15 -16.19 18.29
C ILE A 280 20.33 -15.82 19.21
N GLN A 281 21.15 -14.85 18.84
CA GLN A 281 22.26 -14.37 19.68
C GLN A 281 21.75 -13.72 20.97
N ASP A 282 20.66 -12.95 20.90
CA ASP A 282 20.01 -12.35 22.06
C ASP A 282 19.42 -13.40 22.99
N LEU A 283 18.74 -14.41 22.42
CA LEU A 283 18.22 -15.55 23.17
C LEU A 283 19.33 -16.28 23.92
N VAL A 284 20.48 -16.50 23.27
CA VAL A 284 21.63 -17.17 23.88
C VAL A 284 22.20 -16.34 25.03
N ILE A 285 22.24 -15.02 24.92
CA ILE A 285 22.71 -14.14 25.99
C ILE A 285 21.80 -14.22 27.20
N VAL A 286 20.47 -14.12 27.01
CA VAL A 286 19.50 -14.23 28.10
C VAL A 286 19.57 -15.64 28.73
N ALA A 287 19.62 -16.70 27.92
CA ALA A 287 19.69 -18.07 28.44
C ALA A 287 20.96 -18.34 29.26
N ASN A 288 22.10 -17.77 28.86
CA ASN A 288 23.37 -17.92 29.59
C ASN A 288 23.41 -17.10 30.89
N ALA A 289 22.52 -16.13 31.06
CA ALA A 289 22.45 -15.26 32.23
C ALA A 289 21.39 -15.71 33.26
N PHE A 290 20.78 -16.88 33.11
CA PHE A 290 19.76 -17.36 34.05
C PHE A 290 20.24 -17.37 35.50
N GLY A 291 19.48 -16.72 36.39
CA GLY A 291 19.80 -16.55 37.80
C GLY A 291 20.68 -15.33 38.11
N GLU A 292 21.16 -14.61 37.10
CA GLU A 292 21.90 -13.36 37.26
C GLU A 292 20.96 -12.16 37.39
N ALA A 293 21.51 -10.99 37.72
CA ALA A 293 20.75 -9.74 37.83
C ALA A 293 20.59 -8.98 36.49
N ALA A 294 21.27 -9.40 35.42
CA ALA A 294 21.20 -8.77 34.10
C ALA A 294 21.50 -9.78 32.98
N PRO A 295 20.88 -9.65 31.78
CA PRO A 295 19.91 -8.62 31.38
C PRO A 295 18.49 -8.97 31.86
N ASP A 296 18.04 -8.29 32.92
CA ASP A 296 16.70 -8.39 33.50
C ASP A 296 15.77 -7.48 32.69
N LEU A 297 14.98 -8.08 31.81
CA LEU A 297 14.15 -7.40 30.81
C LEU A 297 12.77 -7.06 31.35
N ASN A 298 12.30 -7.77 32.39
CA ASN A 298 11.02 -7.49 33.04
C ASN A 298 11.16 -6.62 34.31
N GLY A 299 12.37 -6.41 34.81
CA GLY A 299 12.69 -5.58 35.98
C GLY A 299 12.36 -6.24 37.32
N ASP A 300 12.28 -7.57 37.37
CA ASP A 300 11.95 -8.33 38.59
C ASP A 300 13.17 -8.63 39.49
N GLY A 301 14.37 -8.26 39.02
CA GLY A 301 15.64 -8.42 39.70
C GLY A 301 16.35 -9.75 39.43
N VAL A 302 15.80 -10.64 38.60
CA VAL A 302 16.44 -11.92 38.27
C VAL A 302 16.12 -12.41 36.85
N VAL A 303 17.17 -12.67 36.07
CA VAL A 303 17.02 -13.24 34.73
C VAL A 303 16.46 -14.65 34.82
N ASN A 304 15.31 -14.87 34.19
CA ASN A 304 14.62 -16.15 34.16
C ASN A 304 13.89 -16.39 32.83
N ILE A 305 13.02 -17.40 32.80
CA ILE A 305 12.28 -17.77 31.58
C ILE A 305 11.39 -16.63 31.06
N GLN A 306 10.96 -15.70 31.92
CA GLN A 306 10.14 -14.57 31.52
C GLN A 306 10.92 -13.59 30.62
N ASP A 307 12.20 -13.35 30.91
CA ASP A 307 13.09 -12.53 30.07
C ASP A 307 13.33 -13.20 28.72
N LEU A 308 13.53 -14.53 28.72
CA LEU A 308 13.71 -15.29 27.49
C LEU A 308 12.46 -15.20 26.58
N VAL A 309 11.27 -15.22 27.18
CA VAL A 309 9.99 -15.05 26.47
C VAL A 309 9.86 -13.64 25.87
N ILE A 310 10.38 -12.60 26.53
CA ILE A 310 10.41 -11.24 25.98
C ILE A 310 11.21 -11.22 24.68
N VAL A 311 12.41 -11.82 24.67
CA VAL A 311 13.23 -11.90 23.44
C VAL A 311 12.56 -12.76 22.37
N ALA A 312 12.02 -13.93 22.74
CA ALA A 312 11.38 -14.83 21.78
C ALA A 312 10.14 -14.22 21.09
N ASN A 313 9.40 -13.37 21.80
CA ASN A 313 8.25 -12.66 21.24
C ASN A 313 8.63 -11.47 20.35
N ALA A 314 9.91 -11.04 20.41
CA ALA A 314 10.45 -9.94 19.62
C ALA A 314 11.19 -10.42 18.35
N LEU A 315 11.25 -11.74 18.13
CA LEU A 315 11.74 -12.38 16.89
C LEU A 315 10.73 -12.31 15.73
#